data_AF-A0A8S3CEC4-F1
#
_entry.id   AF-A0A8S3CEC4-F1
#
_cell.length_a   1.000
_cell.length_b   1.000
_cell.length_c   1.000
_cell.angle_alpha   90.00
_cell.angle_beta   90.00
_cell.angle_gamma   90.00
#
_symmetry.space_group_name_H-M   'P 1'
#
loop_
_entity.id
_entity.type
_entity.pdbx_description
1 polymer ?
#
loop_
_entity_poly.entity_id
_entity_poly.type
_entity_poly.pdbx_seq_one_letter_code
_entity_poly.pdbx_strand_id
1 'polypeptide(L)'
;YFRHESKYGLACIARVDTVKDEDDGSALSVVDQSQRGMRIKSVGILTSSIIHIQSYLAFLQTEARTYLNQSSADYDRLKRFLLQHGQPTSVPVSIYDNLFAEFIQQFGASIFPLTRLILLGKRILLHSRSPIGSLCNAVYFTHIINQSVNPLFFVNITDLTMLSNEQSYIGCTTEIIFKEKTHIYDVFIDCDNEIVFHTNDSILRSIVKITRSD
;
A
#
# COMPACT_ATOMS: atom_id res chain seq x y z
N TYR A 1 -1.25 -4.39 3.61
CA TYR A 1 -0.05 -4.16 4.44
C TYR A 1 -0.47 -3.60 5.78
N PHE A 2 0.32 -3.81 6.82
CA PHE A 2 0.09 -3.27 8.16
C PHE A 2 1.39 -3.31 8.96
N ARG A 3 1.40 -2.68 10.14
CA ARG A 3 2.52 -2.75 11.09
C ARG A 3 1.98 -3.22 12.43
N HIS A 4 2.77 -4.03 13.13
CA HIS A 4 2.47 -4.44 14.49
C HIS A 4 3.78 -4.43 15.29
N GLU A 5 3.89 -3.47 16.21
CA GLU A 5 5.11 -3.20 16.97
C GLU A 5 6.32 -2.97 16.02
N SER A 6 7.37 -3.79 16.15
CA SER A 6 8.58 -3.78 15.33
C SER A 6 8.49 -4.65 14.07
N LYS A 7 7.33 -5.26 13.80
CA LYS A 7 7.14 -6.18 12.67
C LYS A 7 6.28 -5.56 11.56
N TYR A 8 6.55 -6.00 10.35
CA TYR A 8 5.84 -5.62 9.13
C TYR A 8 4.86 -6.72 8.74
N GLY A 9 3.66 -6.32 8.36
CA GLY A 9 2.56 -7.21 8.03
C GLY A 9 2.10 -7.08 6.59
N LEU A 10 1.83 -8.23 5.95
CA LEU A 10 1.16 -8.31 4.65
C LEU A 10 -0.03 -9.23 4.79
N ALA A 11 -1.17 -8.80 4.28
CA ALA A 11 -2.40 -9.57 4.29
C ALA A 11 -3.04 -9.52 2.91
N CYS A 12 -3.56 -10.67 2.49
CA CYS A 12 -4.39 -10.82 1.31
C CYS A 12 -5.83 -11.05 1.75
N ILE A 13 -6.76 -10.52 0.96
CA ILE A 13 -8.19 -10.71 1.16
C ILE A 13 -8.72 -11.41 -0.09
N ALA A 14 -9.46 -12.49 0.11
CA ALA A 14 -10.23 -13.15 -0.93
C ALA A 14 -11.72 -12.95 -0.66
N ARG A 15 -12.47 -12.72 -1.73
CA ARG A 15 -13.92 -12.52 -1.71
C ARG A 15 -14.55 -13.47 -2.71
N VAL A 16 -15.74 -13.97 -2.40
CA VAL A 16 -16.57 -14.66 -3.39
C VAL A 16 -17.28 -13.57 -4.16
N ASP A 17 -16.86 -13.31 -5.40
CA ASP A 17 -17.67 -12.51 -6.31
C ASP A 17 -18.84 -13.40 -6.74
N THR A 18 -20.07 -13.02 -6.37
CA THR A 18 -21.25 -13.63 -6.97
C THR A 18 -21.21 -13.29 -8.45
N VAL A 19 -21.16 -14.32 -9.30
CA VAL A 19 -21.18 -14.22 -10.76
C VAL A 19 -22.24 -13.19 -11.16
N LYS A 20 -21.83 -12.14 -11.86
CA LYS A 20 -22.75 -11.32 -12.65
C LYS A 20 -23.09 -12.18 -13.86
N ASP A 21 -24.27 -12.76 -13.88
CA ASP A 21 -24.80 -13.34 -15.11
C ASP A 21 -24.81 -12.23 -16.17
N GLU A 22 -24.15 -12.49 -17.29
CA GLU A 22 -24.17 -11.65 -18.47
C GLU A 22 -25.61 -11.63 -19.00
N ASP A 23 -26.35 -10.55 -18.77
CA ASP A 23 -27.28 -10.04 -19.78
C ASP A 23 -27.75 -8.61 -19.52
N ASP A 24 -27.65 -7.85 -20.61
CA ASP A 24 -28.31 -6.60 -20.98
C ASP A 24 -27.95 -5.26 -20.32
N GLY A 25 -27.65 -4.30 -21.19
CA GLY A 25 -27.09 -3.00 -20.85
C GLY A 25 -28.11 -2.02 -20.27
N SER A 26 -27.90 -1.60 -19.02
CA SER A 26 -28.26 -0.24 -18.60
C SER A 26 -27.41 0.20 -17.41
N ALA A 27 -26.83 1.40 -17.52
CA ALA A 27 -26.06 2.03 -16.47
C ALA A 27 -27.00 2.75 -15.50
N LEU A 28 -27.13 2.25 -14.26
CA LEU A 28 -27.49 3.10 -13.12
C LEU A 28 -27.05 2.47 -11.79
N SER A 29 -26.47 3.32 -10.95
CA SER A 29 -25.97 3.05 -9.61
C SER A 29 -27.03 2.39 -8.71
N VAL A 30 -26.90 1.08 -8.50
CA VAL A 30 -27.54 0.37 -7.39
C VAL A 30 -26.43 -0.02 -6.43
N VAL A 31 -26.47 0.52 -5.22
CA VAL A 31 -25.68 -0.01 -4.09
C VAL A 31 -26.18 -1.43 -3.89
N ASP A 32 -25.42 -2.37 -4.44
CA ASP A 32 -25.87 -3.71 -4.72
C ASP A 32 -26.18 -4.45 -3.42
N GLN A 33 -27.43 -4.90 -3.29
CA GLN A 33 -27.88 -5.74 -2.17
C GLN A 33 -27.12 -7.08 -2.12
N SER A 34 -26.33 -7.40 -3.17
CA SER A 34 -25.41 -8.54 -3.26
C SER A 34 -24.29 -8.58 -2.22
N GLN A 35 -23.97 -7.46 -1.53
CA GLN A 35 -22.94 -7.49 -0.48
C GLN A 35 -23.43 -8.15 0.83
N ARG A 36 -24.75 -8.35 1.01
CA ARG A 36 -25.29 -9.03 2.21
C ARG A 36 -25.07 -10.54 2.08
N GLY A 37 -24.15 -11.07 2.88
CA GLY A 37 -23.82 -12.50 2.89
C GLY A 37 -22.53 -12.87 2.16
N MET A 38 -21.78 -11.87 1.65
CA MET A 38 -20.47 -12.09 1.04
C MET A 38 -19.50 -12.70 2.06
N ARG A 39 -19.04 -13.92 1.79
CA ARG A 39 -17.99 -14.56 2.58
C ARG A 39 -16.66 -13.91 2.21
N ILE A 40 -15.99 -13.32 3.20
CA ILE A 40 -14.65 -12.76 3.05
C ILE A 40 -13.71 -13.57 3.94
N LYS A 41 -12.54 -13.92 3.40
CA LYS A 41 -11.45 -14.50 4.18
C LYS A 41 -10.19 -13.67 3.97
N SER A 42 -9.43 -13.49 5.03
CA SER A 42 -8.13 -12.84 4.97
C SER A 42 -7.08 -13.71 5.64
N VAL A 43 -5.90 -13.76 5.03
CA VAL A 43 -4.72 -14.43 5.55
C VAL A 43 -3.59 -13.41 5.52
N GLY A 44 -2.83 -13.34 6.61
CA GLY A 44 -1.69 -12.45 6.70
C GLY A 44 -0.51 -13.07 7.42
N ILE A 45 0.63 -12.43 7.23
CA ILE A 45 1.92 -12.79 7.82
C ILE A 45 2.51 -11.57 8.52
N LEU A 46 3.29 -11.80 9.58
CA LEU A 46 4.14 -10.82 10.22
C LEU A 46 5.61 -11.24 10.07
N THR A 47 6.47 -10.31 9.66
CA THR A 47 7.90 -10.51 9.48
C THR A 47 8.70 -9.33 10.01
N SER A 48 9.93 -9.58 10.48
CA SER A 48 10.85 -8.51 10.87
C SER A 48 11.58 -7.88 9.67
N SER A 49 11.60 -8.56 8.51
CA SER A 49 12.22 -8.05 7.29
C SER A 49 11.17 -7.46 6.36
N ILE A 50 11.15 -6.15 6.24
CA ILE A 50 10.31 -5.45 5.24
C ILE A 50 10.70 -5.86 3.82
N ILE A 51 11.99 -5.98 3.52
CA ILE A 51 12.50 -6.33 2.18
C ILE A 51 11.87 -7.61 1.65
N HIS A 52 11.70 -8.60 2.52
CA HIS A 52 11.18 -9.89 2.11
C HIS A 52 9.65 -10.01 2.13
N ILE A 53 8.95 -8.98 2.58
CA ILE A 53 7.50 -9.10 2.84
C ILE A 53 6.71 -9.42 1.57
N GLN A 54 7.14 -8.92 0.41
CA GLN A 54 6.50 -9.18 -0.88
C GLN A 54 6.65 -10.62 -1.37
N SER A 55 7.69 -11.33 -0.93
CA SER A 55 7.88 -12.74 -1.32
C SER A 55 6.71 -13.63 -0.89
N TYR A 56 5.97 -13.21 0.12
CA TYR A 56 4.82 -13.93 0.66
C TYR A 56 3.51 -13.67 -0.10
N LEU A 57 3.46 -12.67 -1.00
CA LEU A 57 2.21 -12.22 -1.61
C LEU A 57 1.51 -13.34 -2.40
N ALA A 58 2.23 -14.02 -3.31
CA ALA A 58 1.67 -15.07 -4.16
C ALA A 58 1.12 -16.25 -3.34
N PHE A 59 1.85 -16.63 -2.29
CA PHE A 59 1.41 -17.66 -1.35
C PHE A 59 0.14 -17.22 -0.60
N LEU A 60 0.14 -16.02 -0.01
CA LEU A 60 -1.02 -15.48 0.73
C LEU A 60 -2.27 -15.34 -0.16
N GLN A 61 -2.12 -14.96 -1.42
CA GLN A 61 -3.24 -14.91 -2.38
C GLN A 61 -3.84 -16.30 -2.63
N THR A 62 -2.98 -17.32 -2.75
CA THR A 62 -3.41 -18.72 -2.94
C THR A 62 -4.12 -19.25 -1.70
N GLU A 63 -3.56 -19.00 -0.51
CA GLU A 63 -4.15 -19.43 0.76
C GLU A 63 -5.47 -18.71 1.05
N ALA A 64 -5.54 -17.39 0.83
CA ALA A 64 -6.77 -16.63 1.04
C ALA A 64 -7.93 -17.18 0.18
N ARG A 65 -7.66 -17.53 -1.09
CA ARG A 65 -8.63 -18.19 -1.99
C ARG A 65 -8.98 -19.60 -1.53
N THR A 66 -8.01 -20.36 -1.01
CA THR A 66 -8.24 -21.72 -0.52
C THR A 66 -9.18 -21.73 0.69
N TYR A 67 -8.92 -20.89 1.70
CA TYR A 67 -9.78 -20.78 2.89
C TYR A 67 -11.16 -20.19 2.61
N LEU A 68 -11.32 -19.47 1.50
CA LEU A 68 -12.62 -18.98 1.07
C LEU A 68 -13.59 -20.14 0.76
N ASN A 69 -13.06 -21.20 0.17
CA ASN A 69 -13.83 -22.38 -0.28
C ASN A 69 -13.88 -23.51 0.78
N GLN A 70 -13.06 -23.42 1.82
CA GLN A 70 -13.02 -24.41 2.90
C GLN A 70 -13.90 -24.00 4.09
N SER A 71 -14.56 -24.99 4.69
CA SER A 71 -15.42 -24.78 5.89
C SER A 71 -14.62 -24.75 7.20
N SER A 72 -13.42 -25.33 7.24
CA SER A 72 -12.52 -25.32 8.41
C SER A 72 -11.18 -24.68 8.06
N ALA A 73 -10.59 -23.96 9.02
CA ALA A 73 -9.29 -23.33 8.85
C ALA A 73 -8.17 -24.34 9.19
N ASP A 74 -7.54 -24.92 8.17
CA ASP A 74 -6.30 -25.70 8.32
C ASP A 74 -5.07 -24.79 8.26
N TYR A 75 -4.50 -24.44 9.40
CA TYR A 75 -3.31 -23.58 9.49
C TYR A 75 -1.98 -24.33 9.32
N ASP A 76 -1.99 -25.66 9.16
CA ASP A 76 -0.74 -26.43 9.09
C ASP A 76 0.06 -26.12 7.83
N ARG A 77 -0.63 -25.79 6.73
CA ARG A 77 0.02 -25.36 5.49
C ARG A 77 0.75 -24.03 5.66
N LEU A 78 0.10 -23.05 6.31
CA LEU A 78 0.69 -21.76 6.64
C LEU A 78 1.91 -21.93 7.55
N LYS A 79 1.79 -22.76 8.59
CA LYS A 79 2.88 -23.05 9.52
C LYS A 79 4.06 -23.75 8.84
N ARG A 80 3.80 -24.75 7.99
CA ARG A 80 4.85 -25.44 7.21
C ARG A 80 5.58 -24.50 6.26
N PHE A 81 4.84 -23.66 5.55
CA PHE A 81 5.42 -22.66 4.66
C PHE A 81 6.32 -21.68 5.43
N LEU A 82 5.85 -21.17 6.58
CA LEU A 82 6.63 -20.30 7.46
C LEU A 82 7.89 -20.97 8.00
N LEU A 83 7.83 -22.24 8.38
CA LEU A 83 9.01 -22.98 8.87
C LEU A 83 10.04 -23.21 7.76
N GLN A 84 9.60 -23.43 6.53
CA GLN A 84 10.48 -23.67 5.38
C GLN A 84 11.04 -22.37 4.78
N HIS A 85 10.28 -21.27 4.83
CA HIS A 85 10.58 -20.00 4.13
C HIS A 85 10.66 -18.80 5.09
N GLY A 86 10.78 -19.03 6.40
CA GLY A 86 10.80 -17.98 7.43
C GLY A 86 12.04 -17.07 7.41
N GLN A 87 13.02 -17.42 6.59
CA GLN A 87 14.21 -16.64 6.30
C GLN A 87 14.45 -16.75 4.78
N PRO A 88 13.66 -16.07 3.93
CA PRO A 88 13.92 -16.12 2.49
C PRO A 88 15.31 -15.51 2.27
N THR A 89 16.24 -16.35 1.80
CA THR A 89 17.65 -15.98 1.56
C THR A 89 17.83 -15.29 0.21
N SER A 90 16.86 -15.48 -0.69
CA SER A 90 16.75 -14.78 -1.96
C SER A 90 15.28 -14.57 -2.29
N VAL A 91 14.97 -13.44 -2.92
CA VAL A 91 13.60 -13.13 -3.34
C VAL A 91 13.44 -13.46 -4.83
N PRO A 92 12.37 -14.15 -5.25
CA PRO A 92 12.09 -14.35 -6.67
C PRO A 92 11.89 -12.99 -7.36
N VAL A 93 12.76 -12.66 -8.31
CA VAL A 93 12.75 -11.38 -9.05
C VAL A 93 11.39 -11.13 -9.69
N SER A 94 10.73 -12.17 -10.21
CA SER A 94 9.50 -12.02 -11.00
C SER A 94 8.27 -11.49 -10.25
N ILE A 95 8.23 -11.59 -8.91
CA ILE A 95 7.09 -11.06 -8.11
C ILE A 95 7.21 -9.54 -7.99
N TYR A 96 8.44 -9.02 -7.93
CA TYR A 96 8.66 -7.58 -7.95
C TYR A 96 8.34 -6.98 -9.30
N ASP A 97 8.60 -7.68 -10.40
CA ASP A 97 8.52 -7.10 -11.74
C ASP A 97 7.15 -6.47 -12.04
N ASN A 98 6.05 -7.15 -11.70
CA ASN A 98 4.71 -6.63 -11.96
C ASN A 98 4.34 -5.47 -11.04
N LEU A 99 4.56 -5.61 -9.73
CA LEU A 99 4.19 -4.58 -8.75
C LEU A 99 5.09 -3.35 -8.86
N PHE A 100 6.36 -3.55 -9.19
CA PHE A 100 7.30 -2.48 -9.47
C PHE A 100 6.92 -1.79 -10.79
N ALA A 101 6.56 -2.54 -11.84
CA ALA A 101 6.05 -1.95 -13.07
C ALA A 101 4.78 -1.10 -12.81
N GLU A 102 3.83 -1.58 -11.99
CA GLU A 102 2.67 -0.79 -11.56
C GLU A 102 3.10 0.49 -10.84
N PHE A 103 4.08 0.42 -9.93
CA PHE A 103 4.65 1.59 -9.26
C PHE A 103 5.29 2.58 -10.25
N ILE A 104 6.06 2.09 -11.22
CA ILE A 104 6.66 2.91 -12.28
C ILE A 104 5.57 3.53 -13.17
N GLN A 105 4.53 2.79 -13.52
CA GLN A 105 3.41 3.31 -14.32
C GLN A 105 2.61 4.36 -13.56
N GLN A 106 2.38 4.14 -12.26
CA GLN A 106 1.65 5.07 -11.41
C GLN A 106 2.43 6.37 -11.20
N PHE A 107 3.71 6.29 -10.84
CA PHE A 107 4.50 7.47 -10.49
C PHE A 107 5.23 8.11 -11.68
N GLY A 108 5.62 7.33 -12.68
CA GLY A 108 6.31 7.80 -13.88
C GLY A 108 7.50 8.71 -13.54
N ALA A 109 7.54 9.89 -14.17
CA ALA A 109 8.57 10.89 -13.89
C ALA A 109 8.52 11.41 -12.43
N SER A 110 7.37 11.36 -11.75
CA SER A 110 7.20 11.81 -10.36
C SER A 110 7.99 10.98 -9.35
N ILE A 111 8.61 9.87 -9.75
CA ILE A 111 9.56 9.11 -8.91
C ILE A 111 10.78 9.96 -8.55
N PHE A 112 11.25 10.81 -9.46
CA PHE A 112 12.41 11.68 -9.22
C PHE A 112 12.18 12.69 -8.09
N PRO A 113 11.12 13.53 -8.12
CA PRO A 113 10.83 14.45 -7.03
C PRO A 113 10.48 13.69 -5.74
N LEU A 114 9.78 12.55 -5.81
CA LEU A 114 9.50 11.70 -4.65
C LEU A 114 10.80 11.27 -3.96
N THR A 115 11.74 10.70 -4.71
CA THR A 115 13.04 10.24 -4.20
C THR A 115 13.86 11.39 -3.63
N ARG A 116 13.85 12.55 -4.29
CA ARG A 116 14.54 13.75 -3.82
C ARG A 116 13.99 14.26 -2.49
N LEU A 117 12.66 14.27 -2.32
CA LEU A 117 12.03 14.66 -1.05
C LEU A 117 12.44 13.74 0.10
N ILE A 118 12.59 12.44 -0.18
CA ILE A 118 13.02 11.46 0.82
C ILE A 118 14.48 11.63 1.20
N LEU A 119 15.35 11.89 0.22
CA LEU A 119 16.76 12.21 0.48
C LEU A 119 16.91 13.49 1.32
N LEU A 120 15.94 14.40 1.23
CA LEU A 120 15.86 15.60 2.08
C LEU A 120 15.20 15.35 3.44
N GLY A 121 14.90 14.08 3.78
CA GLY A 121 14.31 13.68 5.05
C GLY A 121 12.89 14.23 5.27
N LYS A 122 12.11 14.44 4.19
CA LYS A 122 10.77 15.04 4.29
C LYS A 122 9.72 14.02 4.72
N ARG A 123 8.73 14.51 5.45
CA ARG A 123 7.52 13.77 5.84
C ARG A 123 6.53 13.80 4.68
N ILE A 124 6.31 12.65 4.06
CA ILE A 124 5.52 12.51 2.83
C ILE A 124 4.29 11.65 3.13
N LEU A 125 3.12 12.18 2.80
CA LEU A 125 1.85 11.48 2.98
C LEU A 125 1.15 11.31 1.64
N LEU A 126 0.98 10.05 1.21
CA LEU A 126 0.24 9.67 0.01
C LEU A 126 -1.24 9.49 0.33
N HIS A 127 -2.11 9.93 -0.55
CA HIS A 127 -3.55 9.79 -0.42
C HIS A 127 -4.17 9.17 -1.66
N SER A 128 -5.08 8.23 -1.43
CA SER A 128 -6.03 7.78 -2.46
C SER A 128 -7.31 7.30 -1.78
N ARG A 129 -8.41 7.27 -2.53
CA ARG A 129 -9.58 6.47 -2.21
C ARG A 129 -9.20 4.99 -2.16
N SER A 130 -10.03 4.21 -1.47
CA SER A 130 -9.91 2.74 -1.45
C SER A 130 -9.98 2.17 -2.88
N PRO A 131 -9.16 1.17 -3.24
CA PRO A 131 -8.29 0.37 -2.38
C PRO A 131 -6.87 0.95 -2.18
N ILE A 132 -6.37 0.93 -0.94
CA ILE A 132 -5.06 1.50 -0.57
C ILE A 132 -3.84 0.64 -0.94
N GLY A 133 -4.06 -0.57 -1.47
CA GLY A 133 -3.00 -1.54 -1.73
C GLY A 133 -1.89 -1.03 -2.66
N SER A 134 -2.26 -0.29 -3.71
CA SER A 134 -1.32 0.34 -4.65
C SER A 134 -0.42 1.36 -3.95
N LEU A 135 -0.97 2.19 -3.07
CA LEU A 135 -0.16 3.13 -2.28
C LEU A 135 0.72 2.44 -1.24
N CYS A 136 0.27 1.34 -0.63
CA CYS A 136 1.14 0.56 0.23
C CYS A 136 2.32 -0.04 -0.56
N ASN A 137 2.11 -0.46 -1.82
CA ASN A 137 3.20 -0.87 -2.71
C ASN A 137 4.14 0.31 -2.99
N ALA A 138 3.60 1.50 -3.24
CA ALA A 138 4.42 2.71 -3.43
C ALA A 138 5.26 3.03 -2.20
N VAL A 139 4.69 3.01 -0.99
CA VAL A 139 5.42 3.15 0.28
C VAL A 139 6.53 2.09 0.38
N TYR A 140 6.21 0.83 0.07
CA TYR A 140 7.17 -0.27 0.07
C TYR A 140 8.34 -0.02 -0.88
N PHE A 141 8.09 0.18 -2.18
CA PHE A 141 9.15 0.36 -3.17
C PHE A 141 9.98 1.60 -2.91
N THR A 142 9.33 2.66 -2.44
CA THR A 142 10.02 3.89 -2.06
C THR A 142 10.98 3.66 -0.89
N HIS A 143 10.59 2.86 0.10
CA HIS A 143 11.50 2.43 1.17
C HIS A 143 12.62 1.52 0.67
N ILE A 144 12.37 0.66 -0.31
CA ILE A 144 13.42 -0.19 -0.92
C ILE A 144 14.45 0.66 -1.67
N ILE A 145 13.98 1.68 -2.40
CA ILE A 145 14.86 2.65 -3.10
C ILE A 145 15.70 3.42 -2.09
N ASN A 146 15.12 3.80 -0.94
CA ASN A 146 15.83 4.51 0.11
C ASN A 146 15.43 4.02 1.51
N GLN A 147 16.25 3.14 2.07
CA GLN A 147 16.00 2.49 3.37
C GLN A 147 16.05 3.44 4.58
N SER A 148 16.43 4.71 4.39
CA SER A 148 16.45 5.72 5.46
C SER A 148 15.07 6.24 5.85
N VAL A 149 14.03 5.99 5.03
CA VAL A 149 12.67 6.49 5.28
C VAL A 149 11.86 5.51 6.13
N ASN A 150 11.14 5.99 7.13
CA ASN A 150 10.22 5.17 7.93
C ASN A 150 8.95 4.86 7.10
N PRO A 151 8.65 3.59 6.77
CA PRO A 151 7.49 3.24 5.96
C PRO A 151 6.24 3.05 6.85
N LEU A 152 5.22 3.88 6.62
CA LEU A 152 3.95 3.85 7.33
C LEU A 152 2.83 3.37 6.39
N PHE A 153 2.65 2.05 6.32
CA PHE A 153 1.77 1.40 5.33
C PHE A 153 0.29 1.76 5.40
N PHE A 154 -0.20 2.26 6.53
CA PHE A 154 -1.54 2.80 6.65
C PHE A 154 -1.56 3.69 7.88
N VAL A 155 -2.02 4.93 7.71
CA VAL A 155 -2.20 5.87 8.81
C VAL A 155 -3.59 6.47 8.76
N ASN A 156 -4.19 6.64 9.93
CA ASN A 156 -5.52 7.22 10.08
C ASN A 156 -5.52 8.32 11.16
N ILE A 157 -6.70 8.89 11.44
CA ILE A 157 -6.87 10.01 12.38
C ILE A 157 -6.30 9.73 13.79
N THR A 158 -6.23 8.47 14.24
CA THR A 158 -5.64 8.11 15.53
C THR A 158 -4.13 8.31 15.59
N ASP A 159 -3.47 8.38 14.43
CA ASP A 159 -2.00 8.46 14.33
C ASP A 159 -1.48 9.90 14.26
N LEU A 160 -2.35 10.92 14.34
CA LEU A 160 -1.99 12.33 14.17
C LEU A 160 -0.82 12.77 15.06
N THR A 161 -0.84 12.39 16.33
CA THR A 161 0.22 12.73 17.29
C THR A 161 1.55 12.08 16.92
N MET A 162 1.52 10.83 16.45
CA MET A 162 2.71 10.12 15.99
C MET A 162 3.29 10.81 14.74
N LEU A 163 2.45 11.09 13.73
CA LEU A 163 2.87 11.73 12.48
C LEU A 163 3.50 13.11 12.71
N SER A 164 2.97 13.89 13.64
CA SER A 164 3.51 15.21 13.97
C SER A 164 4.90 15.16 14.61
N ASN A 165 5.26 14.06 15.28
CA ASN A 165 6.52 13.90 16.01
C ASN A 165 7.61 13.18 15.20
N GLU A 166 7.21 12.42 14.17
CA GLU A 166 8.14 11.77 13.26
C GLU A 166 8.98 12.80 12.52
N GLN A 167 10.28 12.51 12.37
CA GLN A 167 11.22 13.41 11.69
C GLN A 167 11.18 13.24 10.17
N SER A 168 11.02 12.01 9.70
CA SER A 168 10.99 11.64 8.28
C SER A 168 10.21 10.35 8.11
N TYR A 169 9.25 10.33 7.20
CA TYR A 169 8.48 9.14 6.90
C TYR A 169 7.88 9.22 5.49
N ILE A 170 7.52 8.06 4.96
CA ILE A 170 6.58 7.96 3.85
C ILE A 170 5.41 7.10 4.29
N GLY A 171 4.20 7.64 4.20
CA GLY A 171 3.00 6.94 4.62
C GLY A 171 1.88 7.07 3.62
N CYS A 172 0.86 6.22 3.74
CA CYS A 172 -0.35 6.35 2.93
C CYS A 172 -1.63 6.33 3.78
N THR A 173 -2.66 7.01 3.27
CA THR A 173 -3.95 7.15 3.95
C THR A 173 -5.11 7.20 2.96
N THR A 174 -6.29 6.81 3.43
CA THR A 174 -7.57 7.07 2.73
C THR A 174 -8.28 8.32 3.25
N GLU A 175 -7.71 8.99 4.25
CA GLU A 175 -8.35 10.11 4.97
C GLU A 175 -8.12 11.44 4.25
N ILE A 176 -9.10 11.90 3.47
CA ILE A 176 -8.99 13.18 2.74
C ILE A 176 -8.83 14.39 3.67
N ILE A 177 -9.36 14.29 4.90
CA ILE A 177 -9.22 15.33 5.94
C ILE A 177 -7.75 15.65 6.27
N PHE A 178 -6.82 14.73 5.98
CA PHE A 178 -5.41 14.99 6.20
C PHE A 178 -4.90 16.12 5.30
N LYS A 179 -5.49 16.37 4.13
CA LYS A 179 -5.13 17.49 3.24
C LYS A 179 -5.17 18.87 3.93
N GLU A 180 -6.00 19.02 4.96
CA GLU A 180 -6.14 20.26 5.73
C GLU A 180 -5.19 20.32 6.94
N LYS A 181 -4.64 19.17 7.36
CA LYS A 181 -3.79 19.05 8.56
C LYS A 181 -2.31 19.19 8.20
N THR A 182 -1.91 20.35 7.68
CA THR A 182 -0.57 20.57 7.12
C THR A 182 0.61 20.50 8.12
N HIS A 183 0.36 20.28 9.41
CA HIS A 183 1.41 20.15 10.43
C HIS A 183 1.96 18.72 10.55
N ILE A 184 1.21 17.71 10.09
CA ILE A 184 1.61 16.31 10.18
C ILE A 184 2.54 15.86 9.04
N TYR A 185 2.65 16.61 7.95
CA TYR A 185 3.52 16.30 6.81
C TYR A 185 4.19 17.57 6.25
N ASP A 186 5.22 17.38 5.43
CA ASP A 186 5.81 18.46 4.63
C ASP A 186 5.25 18.48 3.20
N VAL A 187 4.93 17.29 2.68
CA VAL A 187 4.34 17.09 1.35
C VAL A 187 3.20 16.08 1.42
N PHE A 188 2.03 16.48 0.92
CA PHE A 188 0.89 15.60 0.72
C PHE A 188 0.73 15.33 -0.78
N ILE A 189 0.59 14.07 -1.16
CA ILE A 189 0.49 13.66 -2.55
C ILE A 189 -0.87 13.01 -2.77
N ASP A 190 -1.71 13.66 -3.56
CA ASP A 190 -2.98 13.12 -4.02
C ASP A 190 -2.71 12.20 -5.22
N CYS A 191 -3.14 10.94 -5.14
CA CYS A 191 -2.82 9.89 -6.11
C CYS A 191 -4.07 9.29 -6.78
N ASP A 192 -5.24 9.91 -6.63
CA ASP A 192 -6.51 9.35 -7.11
C ASP A 192 -6.69 9.37 -8.63
N ASN A 193 -6.27 10.45 -9.28
CA ASN A 193 -6.42 10.64 -10.72
C ASN A 193 -5.05 10.93 -11.35
N GLU A 194 -4.50 12.09 -11.02
CA GLU A 194 -3.12 12.47 -11.34
C GLU A 194 -2.35 12.63 -10.03
N ILE A 195 -1.05 12.43 -10.08
CA ILE A 195 -0.17 12.70 -8.94
C ILE A 195 -0.05 14.21 -8.75
N VAL A 196 -0.69 14.71 -7.70
CA VAL A 196 -0.67 16.13 -7.34
C VAL A 196 0.00 16.30 -6.00
N PHE A 197 1.10 17.05 -5.99
CA PHE A 197 1.85 17.38 -4.80
C PHE A 197 1.34 18.69 -4.18
N HIS A 198 1.01 18.63 -2.90
CA HIS A 198 0.57 19.74 -2.07
C HIS A 198 1.61 20.02 -1.00
N THR A 199 2.13 21.25 -0.97
CA THR A 199 3.04 21.71 0.08
C THR A 199 2.93 23.22 0.26
N ASN A 200 3.12 23.67 1.50
CA ASN A 200 3.13 25.10 1.84
C ASN A 200 4.53 25.72 1.73
N ASP A 201 5.57 24.90 1.58
CA ASP A 201 6.95 25.34 1.48
C ASP A 201 7.30 25.73 0.04
N SER A 202 7.76 26.97 -0.16
CA SER A 202 8.12 27.52 -1.48
C SER A 202 9.32 26.82 -2.11
N ILE A 203 10.28 26.35 -1.32
CA ILE A 203 11.45 25.60 -1.78
C ILE A 203 10.99 24.24 -2.28
N LEU A 204 10.16 23.53 -1.51
CA LEU A 204 9.63 22.22 -1.93
C LEU A 204 8.76 22.33 -3.19
N ARG A 205 7.98 23.41 -3.34
CA ARG A 205 7.24 23.67 -4.59
C ARG A 205 8.14 23.73 -5.81
N SER A 206 9.33 24.33 -5.71
CA SER A 206 10.26 24.40 -6.83
C SER A 206 10.82 23.02 -7.18
N ILE A 207 11.13 22.20 -6.17
CA ILE A 207 11.65 20.83 -6.33
C ILE A 207 10.67 19.95 -7.10
N VAL A 208 9.38 20.08 -6.79
CA VAL A 208 8.31 19.28 -7.37
C VAL A 208 7.91 19.75 -8.78
N LYS A 209 7.94 21.07 -9.05
CA LYS A 209 7.55 21.62 -10.35
C LYS A 209 8.48 21.23 -11.50
N ILE A 210 9.76 20.96 -11.21
CA ILE A 210 10.80 20.65 -12.21
C ILE A 210 10.51 19.35 -13.00
N THR A 211 9.46 18.60 -12.63
CA THR A 211 9.15 17.29 -13.22
C THR A 211 7.97 17.29 -14.19
N ARG A 212 7.23 18.41 -14.34
CA ARG A 212 6.34 18.63 -15.49
C ARG A 212 7.14 19.38 -16.56
N SER A 213 8.05 18.67 -17.22
CA SER A 213 8.67 19.15 -18.45
C SER A 213 7.89 18.53 -19.62
N ASP A 214 7.49 19.41 -20.54
CA ASP A 214 6.74 19.21 -21.80
C ASP A 214 6.83 17.84 -22.47
#